data_AF-A0A454W8L6-F1
#
_entry.id   AF-A0A454W8L6-F1
#
_cell.length_a   1.000
_cell.length_b   1.000
_cell.length_c   1.000
_cell.angle_alpha   90.00
_cell.angle_beta   90.00
_cell.angle_gamma   90.00
#
_symmetry.space_group_name_H-M   'P 1'
#
loop_
_entity.id
_entity.type
_entity.pdbx_description
1 polymer ?
#
loop_
_entity_poly.entity_id
_entity_poly.type
_entity_poly.pdbx_seq_one_letter_code
_entity_poly.pdbx_strand_id
1 'polypeptide(L)'
;MTAPSLRLLPWTTPEGNPCYLSTDDGDSLLSRLADDIEEAQVESGEQVLAGARAVLGDRRAGERAVRFALVRTTEALQDVLRVAVSRGARLEAADF
;
A
#
# COMPACT_ATOMS: atom_id res chain seq x y z
N MET A 1 21.30 -16.74 -17.44
CA MET A 1 19.83 -16.70 -17.27
C MET A 1 19.60 -16.07 -15.91
N THR A 2 19.36 -14.76 -15.86
CA THR A 2 19.00 -14.05 -14.62
C THR A 2 17.64 -14.60 -14.18
N ALA A 3 17.50 -15.02 -12.92
CA ALA A 3 16.22 -15.51 -12.44
C ALA A 3 15.17 -14.38 -12.55
N PRO A 4 13.92 -14.67 -12.95
CA PRO A 4 12.89 -13.65 -13.04
C PRO A 4 12.67 -13.01 -11.66
N SER A 5 12.77 -11.68 -11.60
CA SER A 5 12.49 -10.93 -10.37
C SER A 5 10.99 -10.93 -10.12
N LEU A 6 10.57 -11.50 -8.98
CA LEU A 6 9.17 -11.48 -8.56
C LEU A 6 8.84 -10.12 -7.92
N ARG A 7 7.93 -9.37 -8.52
CA ARG A 7 7.39 -8.13 -7.96
C ARG A 7 6.20 -8.44 -7.05
N LEU A 8 6.24 -8.00 -5.80
CA LEU A 8 5.06 -8.00 -4.92
C LEU A 8 4.03 -6.97 -5.43
N LEU A 9 2.78 -7.39 -5.60
CA LEU A 9 1.70 -6.50 -6.04
C LEU A 9 1.02 -5.80 -4.84
N PRO A 10 0.49 -4.57 -5.04
CA PRO A 10 -0.15 -3.80 -3.96
C PRO A 10 -1.54 -4.32 -3.56
N TRP A 11 -2.07 -5.33 -4.25
CA TRP A 11 -3.31 -6.04 -3.91
C TRP A 11 -3.03 -7.49 -3.49
N THR A 12 -4.00 -8.06 -2.78
CA THR A 12 -4.01 -9.48 -2.40
C THR A 12 -4.91 -10.28 -3.34
N THR A 13 -4.82 -11.62 -3.24
CA THR A 13 -5.88 -12.48 -3.77
C THR A 13 -7.18 -12.26 -2.99
N PRO A 14 -8.33 -12.74 -3.51
CA PRO A 14 -9.60 -12.69 -2.78
C PRO A 14 -9.55 -13.34 -1.38
N GLU A 15 -8.66 -14.32 -1.20
CA GLU A 15 -8.41 -15.02 0.07
C GLU A 15 -7.44 -14.27 1.00
N GLY A 16 -6.95 -13.10 0.58
CA GLY A 16 -6.05 -12.25 1.36
C GLY A 16 -4.56 -12.62 1.24
N ASN A 17 -4.19 -13.53 0.33
CA ASN A 17 -2.80 -13.93 0.16
C ASN A 17 -2.00 -12.88 -0.65
N PRO A 18 -0.69 -12.69 -0.36
CA PRO A 18 0.18 -11.86 -1.20
C PRO A 18 0.19 -12.34 -2.65
N CYS A 19 0.18 -11.40 -3.60
CA CYS A 19 0.22 -11.70 -5.03
C CYS A 19 1.55 -11.22 -5.62
N TYR A 20 2.16 -12.04 -6.49
CA TYR A 20 3.45 -11.74 -7.11
C TYR A 20 3.34 -11.78 -8.62
N LEU A 21 3.98 -10.81 -9.28
CA LEU A 21 4.15 -10.75 -10.72
C LEU A 21 5.56 -11.20 -11.07
N SER A 22 5.69 -12.27 -11.85
CA SER A 22 6.94 -12.59 -12.55
C SER A 22 7.06 -11.64 -13.72
N THR A 23 8.10 -10.82 -13.74
CA THR A 23 8.34 -9.93 -14.87
C THR A 23 9.78 -10.02 -15.36
N ASP A 24 9.91 -10.07 -16.69
CA ASP A 24 11.17 -9.93 -17.40
C ASP A 24 11.41 -8.45 -17.82
N ASP A 25 10.39 -7.59 -17.65
CA ASP A 25 10.37 -6.18 -18.05
C ASP A 25 9.61 -5.31 -17.02
N GLY A 26 10.29 -4.29 -16.48
CA GLY A 26 9.73 -3.37 -15.49
C GLY A 26 8.53 -2.55 -15.98
N ASP A 27 8.30 -2.47 -17.30
CA ASP A 27 7.31 -1.57 -17.92
C ASP A 27 6.03 -2.28 -18.43
N SER A 28 5.84 -3.55 -18.04
CA SER A 28 4.65 -4.33 -18.37
C SER A 28 3.35 -3.66 -17.91
N LEU A 29 2.24 -3.94 -18.57
CA LEU A 29 0.92 -3.37 -18.24
C LEU A 29 0.54 -3.58 -16.76
N LEU A 30 0.84 -4.76 -16.21
CA LEU A 30 0.58 -5.08 -14.81
C LEU A 30 1.53 -4.34 -13.85
N SER A 31 2.77 -4.07 -14.28
CA SER A 31 3.71 -3.26 -13.50
C SER A 31 3.22 -1.83 -13.37
N ARG A 32 2.77 -1.21 -14.49
CA ARG A 32 2.19 0.14 -14.48
C ARG A 32 0.90 0.22 -13.66
N LEU A 33 0.01 -0.78 -13.78
CA LEU A 33 -1.17 -0.88 -12.92
C LEU A 33 -0.79 -0.99 -11.44
N ALA A 34 0.28 -1.72 -11.12
CA ALA A 34 0.80 -1.79 -9.75
C ALA A 34 1.32 -0.43 -9.28
N ASP A 35 2.01 0.33 -10.13
CA ASP A 35 2.47 1.67 -9.79
C ASP A 35 1.29 2.63 -9.54
N ASP A 36 0.27 2.61 -10.39
CA ASP A 36 -0.96 3.43 -10.23
C ASP A 36 -1.69 3.10 -8.91
N ILE A 37 -1.80 1.81 -8.57
CA ILE A 37 -2.46 1.39 -7.33
C ILE A 37 -1.61 1.72 -6.10
N GLU A 38 -0.29 1.57 -6.17
CA GLU A 38 0.62 2.01 -5.11
C GLU A 38 0.47 3.52 -4.84
N GLU A 39 0.38 4.34 -5.89
CA GLU A 39 0.15 5.79 -5.78
C GLU A 39 -1.21 6.10 -5.14
N ALA A 40 -2.29 5.48 -5.63
CA ALA A 40 -3.63 5.67 -5.08
C ALA A 40 -3.74 5.23 -3.60
N GLN A 41 -3.05 4.17 -3.20
CA GLN A 41 -3.00 3.71 -1.80
C GLN A 41 -2.27 4.72 -0.90
N VAL A 42 -1.17 5.30 -1.37
CA VAL A 42 -0.44 6.34 -0.63
C VAL A 42 -1.29 7.60 -0.48
N GLU A 43 -1.93 8.07 -1.56
CA GLU A 43 -2.84 9.22 -1.52
C GLU A 43 -4.01 8.98 -0.55
N SER A 44 -4.65 7.81 -0.62
CA SER A 44 -5.69 7.40 0.32
C SER A 44 -5.18 7.43 1.77
N GLY A 45 -3.94 6.96 2.01
CA GLY A 45 -3.30 7.03 3.32
C GLY A 45 -3.12 8.45 3.85
N GLU A 46 -2.75 9.40 2.99
CA GLU A 46 -2.66 10.83 3.36
C GLU A 46 -4.03 11.40 3.77
N GLN A 47 -5.08 11.07 3.02
CA GLN A 47 -6.45 11.50 3.32
C GLN A 47 -6.95 10.91 4.66
N VAL A 48 -6.70 9.61 4.89
CA VAL A 48 -7.04 8.94 6.15
C VAL A 48 -6.29 9.55 7.33
N LEU A 49 -4.98 9.84 7.16
CA LEU A 49 -4.18 10.48 8.18
C LEU A 49 -4.72 11.88 8.53
N ALA A 50 -5.10 12.68 7.53
CA ALA A 50 -5.72 13.98 7.74
C ALA A 50 -7.04 13.87 8.51
N GLY A 51 -7.90 12.92 8.14
CA GLY A 51 -9.15 12.63 8.85
C GLY A 51 -8.94 12.19 10.29
N ALA A 52 -7.99 11.29 10.54
CA ALA A 52 -7.65 10.83 11.89
C ALA A 52 -7.13 11.97 12.77
N ARG A 53 -6.28 12.85 12.23
CA ARG A 53 -5.81 14.06 12.93
C ARG A 53 -6.96 15.00 13.27
N ALA A 54 -7.92 15.18 12.36
CA ALA A 54 -9.10 16.01 12.62
C ALA A 54 -9.95 15.44 13.77
N VAL A 55 -10.20 14.12 13.78
CA VAL A 55 -10.93 13.44 14.86
C VAL A 55 -10.20 13.57 16.20
N LEU A 56 -8.88 13.38 16.23
CA LEU A 56 -8.08 13.53 17.45
C LEU A 56 -8.02 14.98 17.95
N GLY A 57 -8.12 15.96 17.06
CA GLY A 57 -8.15 17.38 17.40
C GLY A 57 -9.49 17.85 17.99
N ASP A 58 -10.60 17.15 17.70
CA ASP A 58 -11.90 17.47 18.25
C ASP A 58 -12.11 16.79 19.62
N ARG A 59 -12.04 17.59 20.70
CA ARG A 59 -12.31 17.11 22.07
C ARG A 59 -13.73 16.60 22.30
N ARG A 60 -14.66 16.90 21.39
CA ARG A 60 -16.04 16.42 21.43
C ARG A 60 -16.24 15.12 20.65
N ALA A 61 -15.22 14.64 19.94
CA ALA A 61 -15.28 13.37 19.24
C ALA A 61 -15.59 12.22 20.21
N GLY A 62 -16.69 11.52 19.95
CA GLY A 62 -17.09 10.37 20.76
C GLY A 62 -16.32 9.10 20.38
N GLU A 63 -16.45 8.07 21.21
CA GLU A 63 -15.79 6.77 21.03
C GLU A 63 -15.98 6.18 19.62
N ARG A 64 -17.18 6.30 19.05
CA ARG A 64 -17.48 5.79 17.71
C ARG A 64 -16.64 6.45 16.62
N ALA A 65 -16.46 7.78 16.70
CA ALA A 65 -15.65 8.52 15.73
C ALA A 65 -14.17 8.13 15.84
N VAL A 66 -13.66 8.01 17.07
CA VAL A 66 -12.28 7.58 17.34
C VAL A 66 -12.04 6.15 16.86
N ARG A 67 -12.95 5.22 17.16
CA ARG A 67 -12.86 3.82 16.72
C ARG A 67 -12.90 3.72 15.20
N PHE A 68 -13.79 4.45 14.54
CA PHE A 68 -13.86 4.50 13.08
C PHE A 68 -12.54 5.02 12.48
N ALA A 69 -12.03 6.15 12.98
CA ALA A 69 -10.76 6.71 12.53
C ALA A 69 -9.60 5.72 12.71
N LEU A 70 -9.55 5.02 13.83
CA LEU A 70 -8.52 4.00 14.09
C LEU A 70 -8.62 2.83 13.11
N VAL A 71 -9.83 2.32 12.84
CA VAL A 71 -10.04 1.25 11.86
C VAL A 71 -9.53 1.68 10.48
N ARG A 72 -9.94 2.85 10.00
CA ARG A 72 -9.48 3.36 8.70
C ARG A 72 -7.96 3.57 8.67
N THR A 73 -7.38 4.05 9.78
CA THR A 73 -5.93 4.22 9.91
C THR A 73 -5.20 2.88 9.83
N THR A 74 -5.73 1.82 10.46
CA THR A 74 -5.11 0.49 10.39
C THR A 74 -5.17 -0.12 9.00
N GLU A 75 -6.28 0.07 8.27
CA GLU A 75 -6.41 -0.36 6.87
C GLU A 75 -5.38 0.35 5.98
N ALA A 76 -5.36 1.69 6.03
CA ALA A 76 -4.43 2.48 5.22
C ALA A 76 -2.96 2.20 5.57
N LEU A 77 -2.63 1.99 6.85
CA LEU A 77 -1.27 1.65 7.27
C LEU A 77 -0.84 0.29 6.70
N GLN A 78 -1.73 -0.69 6.68
CA GLN A 78 -1.43 -2.00 6.08
C GLN A 78 -1.11 -1.87 4.60
N ASP A 79 -1.86 -1.05 3.86
CA ASP A 79 -1.63 -0.80 2.45
C ASP A 79 -0.28 -0.10 2.22
N VAL A 80 0.00 0.98 2.96
CA VAL A 80 1.27 1.73 2.85
C VAL A 80 2.48 0.86 3.22
N LEU A 81 2.38 0.00 4.22
CA LEU A 81 3.45 -0.94 4.56
C LEU A 81 3.73 -1.92 3.42
N ARG A 82 2.70 -2.40 2.72
CA ARG A 82 2.86 -3.25 1.53
C ARG A 82 3.54 -2.51 0.39
N VAL A 83 3.13 -1.26 0.12
CA VAL A 83 3.79 -0.40 -0.88
C VAL A 83 5.28 -0.22 -0.55
N ALA A 84 5.60 0.07 0.72
CA ALA A 84 6.97 0.26 1.17
C ALA A 84 7.83 -1.01 0.97
N VAL A 85 7.31 -2.20 1.31
CA VAL A 85 8.00 -3.47 1.09
C VAL A 85 8.19 -3.73 -0.40
N SER A 86 7.15 -3.53 -1.23
CA SER A 86 7.24 -3.75 -2.67
C SER A 86 8.27 -2.83 -3.32
N ARG A 87 8.27 -1.53 -2.99
CA ARG A 87 9.25 -0.56 -3.49
C ARG A 87 10.67 -0.87 -3.01
N GLY A 88 10.83 -1.24 -1.73
CA GLY A 88 12.13 -1.63 -1.16
C GLY A 88 12.77 -2.81 -1.90
N ALA A 89 12.00 -3.87 -2.16
CA ALA A 89 12.48 -5.02 -2.91
C ALA A 89 12.92 -4.67 -4.35
N ARG A 90 12.26 -3.69 -4.99
CA ARG A 90 12.64 -3.20 -6.33
C ARG A 90 13.92 -2.36 -6.32
N LEU A 91 14.17 -1.61 -5.24
CA LEU A 91 15.43 -0.88 -5.07
C LEU A 91 16.61 -1.84 -4.88
N GLU A 92 16.45 -2.84 -4.01
CA GLU A 92 17.47 -3.89 -3.82
C GLU A 92 17.76 -4.64 -5.12
N ALA A 93 16.74 -4.94 -5.93
CA ALA A 93 16.93 -5.61 -7.21
C ALA A 93 17.62 -4.75 -8.29
N ALA A 94 17.60 -3.42 -8.16
CA ALA A 94 18.24 -2.49 -9.10
C ALA A 94 19.72 -2.22 -8.77
N ASP A 95 20.16 -2.51 -7.55
CA ASP A 95 21.54 -2.29 -7.07
C ASP A 95 22.50 -3.47 -7.38
N PHE A 96 22.03 -4.54 -8.04
CA PHE A 96 22.82 -5.72 -8.46
C PHE A 96 22.72 -5.99 -9.95
#